data_AF-A0A7G9R9B7-F1
#
_entry.id   AF-A0A7G9R9B7-F1
#
_cell.length_a   1.000
_cell.length_b   1.000
_cell.length_c   1.000
_cell.angle_alpha   90.00
_cell.angle_beta   90.00
_cell.angle_gamma   90.00
#
_symmetry.space_group_name_H-M   'P 1'
#
loop_
_entity.id
_entity.type
_entity.pdbx_description
1 polymer ?
#
loop_
_entity_poly.entity_id
_entity_poly.type
_entity_poly.pdbx_seq_one_letter_code
_entity_poly.pdbx_strand_id
1 'polypeptide(L)'
;MGVSATGQHGLSMRSVRSLFVVVAVFVGFAIYFYGPPVTPALRTAANEACNEYAGGNFRSYVLSWESGPGSTPHWSCWDKSRPQVRAVSLGWWVDPFS
;
A
#
# COMPACT_ATOMS: atom_id res chain seq x y z
N MET A 1 39.80 6.11 -29.94
CA MET A 1 39.30 6.78 -28.72
C MET A 1 38.46 5.76 -27.95
N GLY A 2 39.10 4.84 -27.22
CA GLY A 2 38.39 3.89 -26.35
C GLY A 2 38.43 4.45 -24.93
N VAL A 3 37.27 4.82 -24.39
CA VAL A 3 37.17 5.14 -22.96
C VAL A 3 37.09 3.82 -22.21
N SER A 4 38.24 3.37 -21.72
CA SER A 4 38.31 2.29 -20.75
C SER A 4 37.60 2.75 -19.49
N ALA A 5 36.41 2.21 -19.23
CA ALA A 5 35.76 2.29 -17.92
C ALA A 5 36.52 1.37 -16.94
N THR A 6 37.73 1.77 -16.56
CA THR A 6 38.48 1.16 -15.45
C THR A 6 37.85 1.59 -14.15
N GLY A 7 36.83 0.86 -13.69
CA GLY A 7 36.19 1.14 -12.39
C GLY A 7 35.39 -0.02 -11.80
N GLN A 8 35.35 -1.19 -12.43
CA GLN A 8 34.55 -2.32 -11.95
C GLN A 8 35.44 -3.41 -11.32
N HIS A 9 36.24 -3.03 -10.32
CA HIS A 9 36.89 -3.98 -9.42
C HIS A 9 36.10 -4.06 -8.12
N GLY A 10 35.26 -5.09 -8.02
CA GLY A 10 34.72 -5.61 -6.76
C GLY A 10 33.80 -4.67 -6.01
N LEU A 11 32.53 -4.63 -6.37
CA LEU A 11 31.48 -4.23 -5.42
C LEU A 11 31.54 -5.21 -4.23
N SER A 12 32.30 -4.82 -3.21
CA SER A 12 32.35 -5.51 -1.93
C SER A 12 30.92 -5.83 -1.50
N MET A 13 30.65 -7.09 -1.13
CA MET A 13 29.34 -7.55 -0.64
C MET A 13 28.75 -6.63 0.45
N ARG A 14 29.64 -5.92 1.17
CA ARG A 14 29.30 -4.87 2.15
C ARG A 14 28.64 -3.64 1.54
N SER A 15 29.12 -3.14 0.39
CA SER A 15 28.52 -2.01 -0.33
C SER A 15 27.17 -2.36 -0.92
N VAL A 16 27.02 -3.58 -1.47
CA VAL A 16 25.72 -4.05 -2.00
C VAL A 16 24.68 -4.18 -0.88
N ARG A 17 25.07 -4.76 0.26
CA ARG A 17 24.18 -4.86 1.43
C ARG A 17 23.81 -3.48 1.99
N SER A 18 24.76 -2.55 2.03
CA SER A 18 24.48 -1.18 2.48
C SER A 18 23.51 -0.46 1.53
N LEU A 19 23.68 -0.62 0.22
CA LEU A 19 22.75 -0.05 -0.76
C LEU A 19 21.35 -0.64 -0.59
N PHE A 20 21.24 -1.95 -0.40
CA PHE A 20 19.96 -2.61 -0.18
C PHE A 20 19.26 -2.11 1.09
N VAL A 21 20.00 -1.95 2.19
CA VAL A 21 19.44 -1.38 3.44
C VAL A 21 18.97 0.05 3.22
N VAL A 22 19.75 0.88 2.54
CA VAL A 22 19.37 2.27 2.24
C VAL A 22 18.08 2.30 1.39
N VAL A 23 18.01 1.51 0.32
CA VAL A 23 16.81 1.39 -0.52
C VAL A 23 15.63 0.88 0.29
N ALA A 24 15.81 -0.16 1.12
CA ALA A 24 14.74 -0.69 1.96
C ALA A 24 14.22 0.34 2.97
N VAL A 25 15.10 1.16 3.54
CA VAL A 25 14.71 2.27 4.42
C VAL A 25 13.91 3.30 3.63
N PHE A 26 14.40 3.76 2.47
CA PHE A 26 13.66 4.73 1.65
C PHE A 26 12.30 4.21 1.18
N VAL A 27 12.21 2.94 0.77
CA VAL A 27 10.94 2.30 0.39
C VAL A 27 10.02 2.18 1.61
N GLY A 28 10.55 1.80 2.78
CA GLY A 28 9.78 1.75 4.03
C GLY A 28 9.24 3.12 4.42
N PHE A 29 10.05 4.17 4.32
CA PHE A 29 9.63 5.55 4.51
C PHE A 29 8.57 5.97 3.49
N ALA A 30 8.75 5.63 2.21
CA ALA A 30 7.78 5.94 1.18
C ALA A 30 6.44 5.26 1.45
N ILE A 31 6.44 3.99 1.85
CA ILE A 31 5.23 3.26 2.24
C ILE A 31 4.59 3.86 3.50
N TYR A 32 5.38 4.31 4.47
CA TYR A 32 4.88 4.90 5.71
C TYR A 32 4.24 6.28 5.47
N PHE A 33 4.90 7.15 4.70
CA PHE A 33 4.44 8.51 4.47
C PHE A 33 3.45 8.64 3.30
N TYR A 34 3.56 7.79 2.28
CA TYR A 34 2.69 7.79 1.10
C TYR A 34 1.85 6.52 0.99
N GLY A 35 1.66 5.82 2.11
CA GLY A 35 0.83 4.63 2.16
C GLY A 35 -0.61 4.91 1.70
N PRO A 36 -1.37 3.88 1.29
CA PRO A 36 -2.77 3.99 0.90
C PRO A 36 -3.68 4.77 1.88
N PRO A 37 -3.53 4.66 3.22
CA PRO A 37 -4.37 5.43 4.14
C PRO A 37 -4.05 6.93 4.16
N VAL A 38 -2.82 7.32 3.79
CA VAL A 38 -2.35 8.71 3.85
C VAL A 38 -2.59 9.44 2.52
N THR A 39 -2.64 8.71 1.41
CA THR A 39 -2.83 9.28 0.07
C THR A 39 -4.33 9.50 -0.21
N PRO A 40 -4.78 10.77 -0.40
CA PRO A 40 -6.21 11.06 -0.61
C PRO A 40 -6.82 10.31 -1.79
N ALA A 41 -6.09 10.19 -2.91
CA ALA A 41 -6.56 9.49 -4.11
C ALA A 41 -6.90 8.01 -3.84
N LEU A 42 -6.02 7.30 -3.12
CA LEU A 42 -6.23 5.89 -2.79
C LEU A 42 -7.38 5.70 -1.80
N ARG A 43 -7.53 6.63 -0.85
CA ARG A 43 -8.67 6.65 0.05
C ARG A 43 -9.99 6.94 -0.70
N THR A 44 -9.98 7.82 -1.70
CA THR A 44 -11.16 8.09 -2.53
C THR A 44 -11.56 6.85 -3.32
N ALA A 45 -10.63 6.20 -4.01
CA ALA A 45 -10.89 4.95 -4.73
C ALA A 45 -11.44 3.85 -3.80
N ALA A 46 -10.88 3.73 -2.58
CA ALA A 46 -11.38 2.81 -1.56
C ALA A 46 -12.81 3.12 -1.11
N ASN A 47 -13.19 4.40 -1.04
CA ASN A 47 -14.56 4.79 -0.74
C ASN A 47 -15.50 4.49 -1.90
N GLU A 48 -15.10 4.74 -3.14
CA GLU A 48 -15.90 4.43 -4.33
C GLU A 48 -16.18 2.93 -4.43
N ALA A 49 -15.16 2.09 -4.31
CA ALA A 49 -15.32 0.64 -4.33
C ALA A 49 -16.20 0.12 -3.18
N CYS A 50 -16.03 0.66 -1.96
CA CYS A 50 -16.88 0.28 -0.82
C CYS A 50 -18.33 0.79 -0.98
N ASN A 51 -18.51 1.96 -1.61
CA ASN A 51 -19.83 2.50 -1.91
C ASN A 51 -20.57 1.66 -2.96
N GLU A 52 -19.88 1.24 -4.02
CA GLU A 52 -20.42 0.31 -5.02
C GLU A 52 -20.84 -1.00 -4.37
N TYR A 53 -19.99 -1.56 -3.52
CA TYR A 53 -20.32 -2.77 -2.74
C TYR A 53 -21.56 -2.56 -1.84
N ALA A 54 -21.71 -1.37 -1.27
CA ALA A 54 -22.84 -1.01 -0.43
C ALA A 54 -24.11 -0.60 -1.22
N GLY A 55 -24.12 -0.78 -2.55
CA GLY A 55 -25.26 -0.45 -3.41
C GLY A 55 -25.45 1.06 -3.64
N GLY A 56 -24.38 1.85 -3.56
CA GLY A 56 -24.38 3.29 -3.81
C GLY A 56 -24.74 4.17 -2.61
N ASN A 57 -24.75 3.60 -1.39
CA ASN A 57 -25.09 4.34 -0.18
C ASN A 57 -23.88 4.56 0.75
N PHE A 58 -23.34 5.77 0.71
CA PHE A 58 -22.20 6.19 1.53
C PHE A 58 -22.43 6.12 3.05
N ARG A 59 -23.68 5.98 3.51
CA ARG A 59 -24.02 5.91 4.94
C ARG A 59 -24.16 4.48 5.46
N SER A 60 -24.29 3.49 4.58
CA SER A 60 -24.49 2.09 4.96
C SER A 60 -23.19 1.31 5.14
N TYR A 61 -22.03 1.89 4.79
CA TYR A 61 -20.74 1.22 4.99
C TYR A 61 -19.83 1.97 5.96
N VAL A 62 -18.84 1.24 6.44
CA VAL A 62 -17.67 1.78 7.13
C VAL A 62 -16.43 1.25 6.42
N LEU A 63 -15.55 2.17 6.07
CA LEU A 63 -14.24 1.87 5.50
C LEU A 63 -13.19 2.05 6.59
N SER A 64 -12.36 1.04 6.79
CA SER A 64 -11.23 1.09 7.71
C SER A 64 -9.95 0.60 7.05
N TRP A 65 -8.82 1.12 7.49
CA TRP A 65 -7.51 0.58 7.11
C TRP A 65 -7.07 -0.40 8.19
N GLU A 66 -6.94 -1.67 7.83
CA GLU A 66 -6.42 -2.70 8.72
C GLU A 66 -4.92 -2.81 8.53
N SER A 67 -4.15 -2.53 9.58
CA SER A 67 -2.71 -2.79 9.62
C SER A 67 -2.33 -3.29 10.99
N GLY A 68 -1.86 -4.54 11.08
CA GLY A 68 -1.48 -5.16 12.34
C GLY A 68 -0.44 -6.28 12.16
N PRO A 69 0.20 -6.71 13.26
CA PRO A 69 1.11 -7.85 13.21
C PRO A 69 0.34 -9.11 12.79
N GLY A 70 0.76 -9.71 11.67
CA GLY A 70 0.14 -10.93 11.11
C GLY A 70 -1.01 -10.69 10.12
N SER A 71 -1.41 -9.44 9.86
CA SER A 71 -2.31 -9.09 8.76
C SER A 71 -1.56 -8.35 7.67
N THR A 72 -1.79 -8.75 6.41
CA THR A 72 -1.36 -7.95 5.26
C THR A 72 -2.18 -6.67 5.25
N PRO A 73 -1.58 -5.47 5.27
CA PRO A 73 -2.37 -4.26 5.38
C PRO A 73 -3.26 -4.05 4.17
N HIS A 74 -4.52 -3.71 4.44
CA HIS A 74 -5.54 -3.61 3.40
C HIS A 74 -6.68 -2.70 3.86
N TRP A 75 -7.44 -2.23 2.89
CA TRP A 75 -8.72 -1.58 3.13
C TRP A 75 -9.78 -2.64 3.42
N SER A 76 -10.52 -2.44 4.51
CA SER A 76 -11.57 -3.31 4.98
C SER A 76 -12.90 -2.55 4.93
N CYS A 77 -13.88 -3.13 4.25
CA CYS A 77 -15.20 -2.57 4.02
C CYS A 77 -16.23 -3.46 4.70
N TRP A 78 -17.08 -2.87 5.53
CA TRP A 78 -18.18 -3.60 6.17
C TRP A 78 -19.46 -2.78 6.25
N ASP A 79 -20.59 -3.49 6.22
CA ASP A 79 -21.91 -2.90 6.36
C ASP A 79 -22.11 -2.41 7.80
N LYS A 80 -22.38 -1.11 7.94
CA LYS A 80 -22.62 -0.44 9.22
C LYS A 80 -23.84 -1.01 9.94
N SER A 81 -24.84 -1.49 9.20
CA SER A 81 -26.06 -2.08 9.75
C SER A 81 -25.85 -3.53 10.21
N ARG A 82 -24.78 -4.18 9.74
CA ARG A 82 -24.47 -5.58 10.05
C ARG A 82 -22.96 -5.77 10.31
N PRO A 83 -22.43 -5.19 11.41
CA PRO A 83 -21.01 -5.27 11.73
C PRO A 83 -20.52 -6.71 12.01
N GLN A 84 -21.44 -7.65 12.23
CA GLN A 84 -21.16 -9.07 12.46
C GLN A 84 -20.87 -9.84 11.15
N VAL A 85 -21.23 -9.26 10.00
CA VAL A 85 -21.08 -9.91 8.69
C VAL A 85 -19.68 -9.64 8.17
N ARG A 86 -19.04 -10.71 7.70
CA ARG A 86 -17.62 -10.77 7.30
C ARG A 86 -17.23 -9.56 6.46
N ALA A 87 -16.22 -8.82 6.92
CA ALA A 87 -15.65 -7.70 6.21
C ALA A 87 -15.09 -8.13 4.85
N VAL A 88 -15.25 -7.28 3.85
CA VAL A 88 -14.65 -7.47 2.53
C VAL A 88 -13.31 -6.74 2.49
N SER A 89 -12.27 -7.49 2.14
CA SER A 89 -10.96 -6.92 1.88
C SER A 89 -10.94 -6.32 0.48
N LEU A 90 -10.69 -5.02 0.40
CA LEU A 90 -10.45 -4.29 -0.85
C LEU A 90 -8.97 -4.27 -1.24
N GLY A 91 -8.11 -4.95 -0.47
CA GLY A 91 -6.67 -5.05 -0.73
C GLY A 91 -5.87 -3.82 -0.29
N TRP A 92 -4.56 -3.88 -0.54
CA TRP A 92 -3.61 -2.80 -0.22
C TRP A 92 -3.79 -1.61 -1.18
N TRP A 93 -3.89 -1.92 -2.47
CA TRP A 93 -4.22 -0.96 -3.52
C TRP A 93 -5.66 -1.25 -3.91
N VAL A 94 -6.57 -0.35 -3.59
CA VAL A 94 -7.85 -0.33 -4.31
C VAL A 94 -7.50 0.15 -5.70
N ASP A 95 -7.75 -0.65 -6.73
CA ASP A 95 -7.26 -0.43 -8.09
C ASP A 95 -7.57 1.01 -8.53
N PRO A 96 -6.58 1.92 -8.61
CA PRO A 96 -6.84 3.33 -8.84
C PRO A 96 -7.06 3.65 -10.34
N PHE A 97 -7.13 2.63 -11.19
CA PHE A 97 -7.20 2.73 -12.65
C PHE A 97 -8.34 1.92 -13.29
N SER A 98 -9.31 1.44 -12.50
CA SER A 98 -10.54 0.83 -13.04
C SER A 98 -11.48 1.86 -13.62
#